data_AF-A0A8C4WXW8-F1
#
_entry.id   AF-A0A8C4WXW8-F1
#
_cell.length_a   1.000
_cell.length_b   1.000
_cell.length_c   1.000
_cell.angle_alpha   90.00
_cell.angle_beta   90.00
_cell.angle_gamma   90.00
#
_symmetry.space_group_name_H-M   'P 1'
#
loop_
_entity.id
_entity.type
_entity.pdbx_description
1 polymer ?
#
loop_
_entity_poly.entity_id
_entity_poly.type
_entity_poly.pdbx_seq_one_letter_code
_entity_poly.pdbx_strand_id
1 'polypeptide(L)'
;TPICYGPGVGGEERPPGGAVGSSPQTDAQLAYELQSAREQQKIRQEECQIEVVQRRKQIDVEEKEIMRKELELVSTIRCPAEGEAYRVQQVAEGKKSQRVMLAQAEAESIRNIGEAKAGAIAALGKAEADGMHLKAAAYQGYGKAAVTSMVLESLPEIAAKVASPLSCIDEIVILGSDASRTTTEVSRLLAELPTTVHALTGIDLSKLPLLQRCRRACV
;
A
#
# COMPACT_ATOMS: atom_id res chain seq x y z
N THR A 1 -36.82 -40.00 -2.37
CA THR A 1 -37.00 -41.42 -2.03
C THR A 1 -37.93 -41.55 -0.84
N PRO A 2 -39.22 -41.88 -1.04
CA PRO A 2 -40.00 -42.53 -0.01
C PRO A 2 -40.13 -44.02 -0.37
N ILE A 3 -39.81 -44.85 0.61
CA ILE A 3 -39.92 -46.31 0.52
C ILE A 3 -41.40 -46.64 0.62
N CYS A 4 -41.98 -47.07 -0.50
CA CYS A 4 -43.28 -47.72 -0.53
C CYS A 4 -43.17 -49.04 0.24
N TYR A 5 -43.60 -49.05 1.50
CA TYR A 5 -43.93 -50.29 2.18
C TYR A 5 -45.18 -50.85 1.51
N GLY A 6 -44.97 -51.79 0.59
CA GLY A 6 -46.05 -52.64 0.09
C GLY A 6 -46.66 -53.40 1.26
N PRO A 7 -48.00 -53.58 1.29
CA PRO A 7 -48.59 -54.48 2.27
C PRO A 7 -48.10 -55.89 1.93
N GLY A 8 -47.42 -56.50 2.90
CA GLY A 8 -46.88 -57.84 2.79
C GLY A 8 -47.96 -58.83 2.40
N VAL A 9 -47.68 -59.57 1.33
CA VAL A 9 -48.33 -60.83 1.01
C VAL A 9 -48.00 -61.82 2.13
N GLY A 10 -48.89 -61.93 3.11
CA GLY A 10 -48.71 -62.81 4.26
C GLY A 10 -50.03 -63.49 4.62
N GLY A 11 -50.08 -64.80 4.38
CA GLY A 11 -51.09 -65.68 4.96
C GLY A 11 -52.19 -66.11 4.01
N GLU A 12 -51.86 -67.02 3.10
CA GLU A 12 -52.82 -67.97 2.57
C GLU A 12 -53.24 -68.92 3.70
N GLU A 13 -54.20 -68.52 4.53
CA GLU A 13 -54.98 -69.48 5.31
C GLU A 13 -56.21 -69.85 4.49
N ARG A 14 -56.06 -70.98 3.80
CA ARG A 14 -57.14 -71.71 3.13
C ARG A 14 -58.17 -72.10 4.22
N PRO A 15 -59.43 -71.66 4.16
CA PRO A 15 -60.42 -72.13 5.12
C PRO A 15 -60.61 -73.64 4.93
N PRO A 16 -60.74 -74.42 6.02
CA PRO A 16 -60.93 -75.87 5.92
C PRO A 16 -62.20 -76.14 5.13
N GLY A 17 -62.08 -77.01 4.13
CA GLY A 17 -63.19 -77.46 3.30
C GLY A 17 -64.27 -78.14 4.15
N GLY A 18 -65.24 -77.35 4.61
CA GLY A 18 -66.54 -77.83 5.02
C GLY A 18 -67.41 -77.93 3.79
N ALA A 19 -67.86 -79.14 3.47
CA ALA A 19 -68.84 -79.38 2.41
C ALA A 19 -70.10 -78.56 2.69
N VAL A 20 -70.25 -77.43 2.01
CA VAL A 20 -71.52 -76.69 1.98
C VAL A 20 -72.45 -77.51 1.12
N GLY A 21 -73.31 -78.30 1.78
CA GLY A 21 -74.45 -78.91 1.11
C GLY A 21 -75.21 -77.81 0.38
N SER A 22 -75.44 -78.02 -0.91
CA SER A 22 -76.19 -77.14 -1.82
C SER A 22 -77.64 -77.01 -1.37
N SER A 23 -77.86 -76.27 -0.29
CA SER A 23 -79.18 -75.84 0.12
C SER A 23 -79.46 -74.50 -0.55
N PRO A 24 -80.64 -74.29 -1.15
CA PRO A 24 -81.00 -72.99 -1.73
C PRO A 24 -80.98 -71.84 -0.72
N GLN A 25 -80.90 -72.15 0.58
CA GLN A 25 -80.84 -71.18 1.69
C GLN A 25 -79.44 -70.58 1.89
N THR A 26 -78.36 -71.34 1.68
CA THR A 26 -76.97 -70.87 1.83
C THR A 26 -76.51 -70.02 0.64
N ASP A 27 -76.95 -70.35 -0.58
CA ASP A 27 -76.67 -69.55 -1.78
C ASP A 27 -77.37 -68.18 -1.72
N ALA A 28 -78.57 -68.13 -1.14
CA ALA A 28 -79.30 -66.89 -0.91
C ALA A 28 -78.62 -66.00 0.14
N GLN A 29 -78.06 -66.58 1.22
CA GLN A 29 -77.30 -65.85 2.23
C GLN A 29 -76.01 -65.26 1.65
N LEU A 30 -75.25 -66.05 0.86
CA LEU A 30 -74.03 -65.57 0.21
C LEU A 30 -74.32 -64.46 -0.81
N ALA A 31 -75.40 -64.59 -1.59
CA ALA A 31 -75.81 -63.56 -2.54
C ALA A 31 -76.16 -62.24 -1.84
N TYR A 32 -76.81 -62.31 -0.67
CA TYR A 32 -77.14 -61.13 0.15
C TYR A 32 -75.90 -60.44 0.71
N GLU A 33 -74.95 -61.21 1.26
CA GLU A 33 -73.67 -60.67 1.78
C GLU A 33 -72.81 -60.04 0.67
N LEU A 34 -72.83 -60.61 -0.53
CA LEU A 34 -72.06 -60.09 -1.65
C LEU A 34 -72.69 -58.80 -2.21
N GLN A 35 -74.02 -58.66 -2.15
CA GLN A 35 -74.71 -57.41 -2.47
C GLN A 35 -74.43 -56.32 -1.43
N SER A 36 -74.53 -56.64 -0.14
CA SER A 36 -74.24 -55.66 0.91
C SER A 36 -72.77 -55.19 0.89
N ALA A 37 -71.81 -56.08 0.61
CA ALA A 37 -70.41 -55.72 0.40
C ALA A 37 -70.19 -54.81 -0.82
N ARG A 38 -70.91 -55.06 -1.94
CA ARG A 38 -70.87 -54.19 -3.14
C ARG A 38 -71.43 -52.80 -2.86
N GLU A 39 -72.52 -52.70 -2.12
CA GLU A 39 -73.09 -51.42 -1.69
C GLU A 39 -72.15 -50.67 -0.74
N GLN A 40 -71.54 -51.35 0.23
CA GLN A 40 -70.52 -50.76 1.09
C GLN A 40 -69.29 -50.27 0.30
N GLN A 41 -68.86 -51.01 -0.73
CA GLN A 41 -67.74 -50.61 -1.57
C GLN A 41 -68.07 -49.35 -2.40
N LYS A 42 -69.30 -49.23 -2.91
CA LYS A 42 -69.79 -48.01 -3.56
C LYS A 42 -69.85 -46.83 -2.59
N ILE A 43 -70.38 -47.03 -1.39
CA ILE A 43 -70.42 -45.98 -0.35
C ILE A 43 -69.00 -45.49 -0.03
N ARG A 44 -68.05 -46.40 0.18
CA ARG A 44 -66.64 -46.03 0.42
C ARG A 44 -65.99 -45.32 -0.76
N GLN A 45 -66.34 -45.67 -2.00
CA GLN A 45 -65.83 -44.97 -3.18
C GLN A 45 -66.33 -43.52 -3.23
N GLU A 46 -67.62 -43.31 -2.97
CA GLU A 46 -68.20 -41.97 -2.89
C GLU A 46 -67.62 -41.16 -1.73
N GLU A 47 -67.46 -41.77 -0.55
CA GLU A 47 -66.81 -41.15 0.62
C GLU A 47 -65.37 -40.71 0.32
N CYS A 48 -64.58 -41.60 -0.29
CA CYS A 48 -63.20 -41.29 -0.69
C CYS A 48 -63.17 -40.16 -1.73
N GLN A 49 -64.14 -40.12 -2.65
CA GLN A 49 -64.24 -39.08 -3.66
C GLN A 49 -64.58 -37.72 -3.04
N ILE A 50 -65.48 -37.69 -2.06
CA ILE A 50 -65.79 -36.49 -1.26
C ILE A 50 -64.53 -36.02 -0.52
N GLU A 51 -63.79 -36.93 0.12
CA GLU A 51 -62.55 -36.61 0.84
C GLU A 51 -61.48 -36.01 -0.09
N VAL A 52 -61.27 -36.59 -1.28
CA VAL A 52 -60.32 -36.07 -2.27
C VAL A 52 -60.72 -34.66 -2.72
N VAL A 53 -62.01 -34.41 -2.95
CA VAL A 53 -62.50 -33.07 -3.33
C VAL A 53 -62.31 -32.06 -2.20
N GLN A 54 -62.60 -32.44 -0.96
CA GLN A 54 -62.37 -31.57 0.21
C GLN A 54 -60.89 -31.25 0.38
N ARG A 55 -60.03 -32.27 0.30
CA ARG A 55 -58.57 -32.11 0.45
C ARG A 55 -57.98 -31.26 -0.67
N ARG A 56 -58.44 -31.41 -1.92
CA ARG A 56 -58.06 -30.53 -3.04
C ARG A 56 -58.43 -29.08 -2.79
N LYS A 57 -59.67 -28.81 -2.37
CA LYS A 57 -60.11 -27.45 -2.01
C LYS A 57 -59.28 -26.86 -0.88
N GLN A 58 -58.87 -27.67 0.09
CA GLN A 58 -58.02 -27.23 1.19
C GLN A 58 -56.61 -26.87 0.72
N ILE A 59 -56.01 -27.69 -0.16
CA ILE A 59 -54.74 -27.38 -0.82
C ILE A 59 -54.85 -26.06 -1.61
N ASP A 60 -55.91 -25.87 -2.40
CA ASP A 60 -56.11 -24.65 -3.19
C ASP A 60 -56.20 -23.39 -2.31
N VAL A 61 -56.80 -23.49 -1.12
CA VAL A 61 -56.89 -22.39 -0.15
C VAL A 61 -55.52 -22.14 0.48
N GLU A 62 -54.82 -23.18 0.90
CA GLU A 62 -53.48 -23.09 1.48
C GLU A 62 -52.47 -22.49 0.49
N GLU A 63 -52.50 -22.90 -0.78
CA GLU A 63 -51.65 -22.34 -1.83
C GLU A 63 -51.89 -20.83 -2.00
N LYS A 64 -53.16 -20.39 -2.01
CA LYS A 64 -53.50 -18.96 -2.09
C LYS A 64 -53.04 -18.19 -0.86
N GLU A 65 -53.12 -18.79 0.32
CA GLU A 65 -52.61 -18.18 1.55
C GLU A 65 -51.08 -18.06 1.54
N ILE A 66 -50.37 -19.08 1.06
CA ILE A 66 -48.92 -19.06 0.90
C ILE A 66 -48.54 -17.95 -0.08
N MET A 67 -49.21 -17.86 -1.24
CA MET A 67 -48.95 -16.80 -2.21
C MET A 67 -49.19 -15.40 -1.63
N ARG A 68 -50.26 -15.22 -0.85
CA ARG A 68 -50.52 -13.93 -0.16
C ARG A 68 -49.39 -13.61 0.83
N LYS A 69 -48.99 -14.57 1.66
CA LYS A 69 -47.92 -14.40 2.66
C LYS A 69 -46.58 -14.10 1.99
N GLU A 70 -46.29 -14.74 0.86
CA GLU A 70 -45.05 -14.51 0.11
C GLU A 70 -45.03 -13.10 -0.51
N LEU A 71 -46.14 -12.65 -1.09
CA LEU A 71 -46.28 -11.28 -1.59
C LEU A 71 -46.12 -10.23 -0.47
N GLU A 72 -46.71 -10.50 0.70
CA GLU A 72 -46.53 -9.65 1.88
C GLU A 72 -45.07 -9.62 2.33
N LEU A 73 -44.40 -10.77 2.42
CA LEU A 73 -42.99 -10.85 2.78
C LEU A 73 -42.08 -10.10 1.79
N VAL A 74 -42.38 -10.22 0.49
CA VAL A 74 -41.66 -9.50 -0.56
C VAL A 74 -41.82 -7.99 -0.36
N SER A 75 -43.04 -7.51 -0.15
CA SER A 75 -43.29 -6.08 0.03
C SER A 75 -42.72 -5.53 1.33
N THR A 76 -42.89 -6.23 2.46
CA THR A 76 -42.56 -5.73 3.80
C THR A 76 -41.10 -5.93 4.16
N ILE A 77 -40.45 -6.99 3.68
CA ILE A 77 -39.07 -7.31 4.08
C ILE A 77 -38.11 -7.21 2.91
N ARG A 78 -38.40 -7.85 1.78
CA ARG A 78 -37.43 -7.93 0.67
C ARG A 78 -37.24 -6.59 -0.03
N CYS A 79 -38.33 -5.93 -0.45
CA CYS A 79 -38.26 -4.63 -1.12
C CYS A 79 -37.51 -3.55 -0.31
N PRO A 80 -37.78 -3.33 1.00
CA PRO A 80 -37.01 -2.35 1.75
C PRO A 80 -35.56 -2.79 2.00
N ALA A 81 -35.31 -4.08 2.21
CA ALA A 81 -33.94 -4.58 2.36
C ALA A 81 -33.11 -4.38 1.09
N GLU A 82 -33.69 -4.64 -0.09
CA GLU A 82 -33.06 -4.40 -1.40
C GLU A 82 -32.82 -2.90 -1.63
N GLY A 83 -33.77 -2.04 -1.26
CA GLY A 83 -33.63 -0.59 -1.33
C GLY A 83 -32.48 -0.06 -0.44
N GLU A 84 -32.39 -0.52 0.80
CA GLU A 84 -31.31 -0.15 1.72
C GLU A 84 -29.95 -0.69 1.25
N ALA A 85 -29.90 -1.94 0.78
CA ALA A 85 -28.68 -2.53 0.23
C ALA A 85 -28.17 -1.72 -0.96
N TYR A 86 -29.06 -1.36 -1.88
CA TYR A 86 -28.73 -0.52 -3.03
C TYR A 86 -28.25 0.87 -2.61
N ARG A 87 -28.93 1.51 -1.65
CA ARG A 87 -28.51 2.81 -1.11
C ARG A 87 -27.13 2.76 -0.48
N VAL A 88 -26.85 1.74 0.35
CA VAL A 88 -25.55 1.55 0.99
C VAL A 88 -24.46 1.29 -0.04
N GLN A 89 -24.73 0.47 -1.05
CA GLN A 89 -23.80 0.19 -2.14
C GLN A 89 -23.46 1.48 -2.91
N GLN A 90 -24.47 2.28 -3.27
CA GLN A 90 -24.24 3.54 -3.98
C GLN A 90 -23.46 4.56 -3.15
N VAL A 91 -23.75 4.66 -1.85
CA VAL A 91 -22.97 5.52 -0.94
C VAL A 91 -21.53 5.01 -0.80
N ALA A 92 -21.33 3.70 -0.70
CA ALA A 92 -19.99 3.11 -0.61
C ALA A 92 -19.18 3.31 -1.89
N GLU A 93 -19.82 3.15 -3.05
CA GLU A 93 -19.22 3.39 -4.37
C GLU A 93 -18.89 4.87 -4.57
N GLY A 94 -19.80 5.78 -4.22
CA GLY A 94 -19.53 7.22 -4.21
C GLY A 94 -18.34 7.58 -3.33
N LYS A 95 -18.28 7.06 -2.10
CA LYS A 95 -17.15 7.27 -1.18
C LYS A 95 -15.84 6.66 -1.69
N LYS A 96 -15.89 5.53 -2.40
CA LYS A 96 -14.70 4.91 -3.03
C LYS A 96 -14.20 5.80 -4.16
N SER A 97 -15.08 6.23 -5.04
CA SER A 97 -14.76 7.13 -6.16
C SER A 97 -14.17 8.46 -5.66
N GLN A 98 -14.80 9.08 -4.64
CA GLN A 98 -14.31 10.30 -4.02
C GLN A 98 -12.90 10.12 -3.44
N ARG A 99 -12.63 9.01 -2.74
CA ARG A 99 -11.31 8.72 -2.19
C ARG A 99 -10.25 8.51 -3.26
N VAL A 100 -10.58 7.81 -4.34
CA VAL A 100 -9.67 7.62 -5.47
C VAL A 100 -9.36 8.95 -6.14
N MET A 101 -10.36 9.78 -6.41
CA MET A 101 -10.19 11.08 -7.03
C MET A 101 -9.34 12.01 -6.15
N LEU A 102 -9.58 12.03 -4.84
CA LEU A 102 -8.80 12.83 -3.90
C LEU A 102 -7.34 12.36 -3.84
N ALA A 103 -7.11 11.05 -3.76
CA ALA A 103 -5.75 10.49 -3.78
C ALA A 103 -5.01 10.78 -5.10
N GLN A 104 -5.71 10.73 -6.23
CA GLN A 104 -5.16 11.11 -7.53
C GLN A 104 -4.80 12.60 -7.59
N ALA A 105 -5.71 13.47 -7.13
CA ALA A 105 -5.47 14.91 -7.09
C ALA A 105 -4.28 15.27 -6.18
N GLU A 106 -4.15 14.60 -5.02
CA GLU A 106 -3.00 14.78 -4.13
C GLU A 106 -1.69 14.30 -4.77
N ALA A 107 -1.70 13.14 -5.43
CA ALA A 107 -0.53 12.61 -6.13
C ALA A 107 -0.09 13.54 -7.27
N GLU A 108 -1.03 14.05 -8.07
CA GLU A 108 -0.75 15.03 -9.12
C GLU A 108 -0.21 16.34 -8.56
N SER A 109 -0.80 16.84 -7.47
CA SER A 109 -0.31 18.05 -6.78
C SER A 109 1.13 17.89 -6.32
N ILE A 110 1.46 16.77 -5.66
CA ILE A 110 2.83 16.48 -5.21
C ILE A 110 3.77 16.36 -6.42
N ARG A 111 3.34 15.72 -7.51
CA ARG A 111 4.13 15.61 -8.73
C ARG A 111 4.44 16.97 -9.33
N ASN A 112 3.42 17.83 -9.48
CA ASN A 112 3.57 19.18 -10.02
C ASN A 112 4.48 20.05 -9.14
N ILE A 113 4.33 19.97 -7.81
CA ILE A 113 5.22 20.67 -6.87
C ILE A 113 6.66 20.13 -6.98
N GLY A 114 6.83 18.82 -7.10
CA GLY A 114 8.11 18.16 -7.28
C GLY A 114 8.81 18.60 -8.57
N GLU A 115 8.08 18.59 -9.68
CA GLU A 115 8.55 19.06 -10.99
C GLU A 115 8.93 20.54 -10.96
N ALA A 116 8.10 21.40 -10.36
CA ALA A 116 8.39 22.82 -10.22
C ALA A 116 9.65 23.07 -9.38
N LYS A 117 9.81 22.36 -8.26
CA LYS A 117 11.01 22.46 -7.41
C LYS A 117 12.25 21.94 -8.11
N ALA A 118 12.16 20.81 -8.81
CA ALA A 118 13.26 20.26 -9.58
C ALA A 118 13.69 21.22 -10.70
N GLY A 119 12.73 21.81 -11.40
CA GLY A 119 12.98 22.83 -12.42
C GLY A 119 13.67 24.07 -11.85
N ALA A 120 13.22 24.56 -10.69
CA ALA A 120 13.85 25.70 -10.01
C ALA A 120 15.30 25.40 -9.59
N ILE A 121 15.56 24.23 -9.01
CA ILE A 121 16.92 23.81 -8.61
C ILE A 121 17.81 23.62 -9.83
N ALA A 122 17.30 23.01 -10.90
CA ALA A 122 18.06 22.83 -12.14
C ALA A 122 18.42 24.17 -12.79
N ALA A 123 17.48 25.12 -12.81
CA ALA A 123 17.72 26.47 -13.32
C ALA A 123 18.75 27.23 -12.46
N LEU A 124 18.64 27.12 -11.13
CA LEU A 124 19.62 27.71 -10.21
C LEU A 124 21.00 27.08 -10.40
N GLY A 125 21.10 25.75 -10.42
CA GLY A 125 22.37 25.06 -10.62
C GLY A 125 23.02 25.39 -11.96
N LYS A 126 22.22 25.58 -13.01
CA LYS A 126 22.72 26.07 -14.30
C LYS A 126 23.24 27.50 -14.20
N ALA A 127 22.49 28.40 -13.56
CA ALA A 127 22.92 29.79 -13.37
C ALA A 127 24.20 29.90 -12.53
N GLU A 128 24.33 29.09 -11.48
CA GLU A 128 25.53 29.00 -10.64
C GLU A 128 26.72 28.44 -11.43
N ALA A 129 26.52 27.38 -12.21
CA ALA A 129 27.55 26.81 -13.08
C ALA A 129 28.02 27.85 -14.11
N ASP A 130 27.10 28.52 -14.81
CA ASP A 130 27.42 29.57 -15.77
C ASP A 130 28.16 30.74 -15.09
N GLY A 131 27.73 31.13 -13.89
CA GLY A 131 28.42 32.14 -13.08
C GLY A 131 29.84 31.73 -12.67
N MET A 132 30.05 30.47 -12.29
CA MET A 132 31.39 29.94 -12.00
C MET A 132 32.26 29.87 -13.25
N HIS A 133 31.70 29.48 -14.39
CA HIS A 133 32.41 29.47 -15.67
C HIS A 133 32.87 30.88 -16.07
N LEU A 134 32.00 31.89 -15.92
CA LEU A 134 32.36 33.28 -16.19
C LEU A 134 33.43 33.79 -15.23
N LYS A 135 33.33 33.48 -13.94
CA LYS A 135 34.37 33.80 -12.95
C LYS A 135 35.70 33.14 -13.32
N ALA A 136 35.69 31.85 -13.65
CA ALA A 136 36.88 31.12 -14.07
C ALA A 136 37.50 31.71 -15.34
N ALA A 137 36.69 32.05 -16.35
CA ALA A 137 37.15 32.69 -17.58
C ALA A 137 37.76 34.08 -17.31
N ALA A 138 37.14 34.87 -16.43
CA ALA A 138 37.69 36.15 -15.99
C ALA A 138 39.06 35.95 -15.33
N TYR A 139 39.20 34.99 -14.41
CA TYR A 139 40.46 34.65 -13.76
C TYR A 139 41.54 34.14 -14.71
N GLN A 140 41.18 33.44 -15.79
CA GLN A 140 42.14 33.06 -16.83
C GLN A 140 42.63 34.26 -17.65
N GLY A 141 41.75 35.25 -17.90
CA GLY A 141 42.10 36.49 -18.60
C GLY A 141 42.97 37.44 -17.76
N TYR A 142 42.83 37.40 -16.43
CA TYR A 142 43.75 38.04 -15.50
C TYR A 142 45.08 37.26 -15.51
N GLY A 143 46.06 37.75 -16.27
CA GLY A 143 47.39 37.13 -16.33
C GLY A 143 48.02 36.90 -14.95
N LYS A 144 49.07 36.07 -14.87
CA LYS A 144 49.71 35.61 -13.60
C LYS A 144 49.96 36.71 -12.55
N ALA A 145 50.21 37.95 -12.97
CA ALA A 145 50.41 39.10 -12.09
C ALA A 145 49.14 39.52 -11.32
N ALA A 146 47.95 39.50 -11.94
CA ALA A 146 46.70 39.94 -11.31
C ALA A 146 46.19 38.92 -10.28
N VAL A 147 46.33 37.63 -10.56
CA VAL A 147 46.03 36.56 -9.58
C VAL A 147 46.96 36.67 -8.36
N THR A 148 48.23 37.03 -8.56
CA THR A 148 49.19 37.21 -7.47
C THR A 148 48.79 38.39 -6.56
N SER A 149 48.32 39.50 -7.12
CA SER A 149 47.85 40.65 -6.32
C SER A 149 46.63 40.31 -5.45
N MET A 150 45.66 39.55 -5.97
CA MET A 150 44.48 39.14 -5.19
C MET A 150 44.83 38.19 -4.04
N VAL A 151 45.79 37.28 -4.25
CA VAL A 151 46.29 36.40 -3.19
C VAL A 151 47.01 37.21 -2.12
N LEU A 152 47.81 38.21 -2.50
CA LEU A 152 48.50 39.10 -1.56
C LEU A 152 47.51 39.93 -0.71
N GLU A 153 46.34 40.27 -1.24
CA GLU A 153 45.28 40.99 -0.51
C GLU A 153 44.54 40.09 0.50
N SER A 154 44.39 38.79 0.21
CA SER A 154 43.69 37.83 1.09
C SER A 154 44.63 37.07 2.04
N LEU A 155 45.94 37.16 1.82
CA LEU A 155 46.97 36.60 2.69
C LEU A 155 46.91 37.09 4.16
N PRO A 156 46.61 38.38 4.47
CA PRO A 156 46.55 38.86 5.84
C PRO A 156 45.48 38.16 6.70
N GLU A 157 44.34 37.77 6.12
CA GLU A 157 43.29 37.05 6.85
C GLU A 157 43.74 35.62 7.21
N ILE A 158 44.41 34.95 6.27
CA ILE A 158 44.97 33.62 6.51
C ILE A 158 46.09 33.71 7.55
N ALA A 159 46.98 34.70 7.42
CA ALA A 159 48.04 34.96 8.38
C ALA A 159 47.48 35.25 9.78
N ALA A 160 46.39 36.01 9.90
CA ALA A 160 45.73 36.27 11.17
C ALA A 160 45.14 34.99 11.80
N LYS A 161 44.48 34.12 11.01
CA LYS A 161 43.93 32.84 11.51
C LYS A 161 45.01 31.84 11.91
N VAL A 162 46.13 31.80 11.19
CA VAL A 162 47.27 30.93 11.51
C VAL A 162 48.09 31.49 12.68
N ALA A 163 48.18 32.82 12.80
CA ALA A 163 48.84 33.47 13.92
C ALA A 163 48.01 33.46 15.21
N SER A 164 46.68 33.36 15.12
CA SER A 164 45.79 33.31 16.30
C SER A 164 46.16 32.25 17.34
N PRO A 165 46.46 30.98 16.99
CA PRO A 165 46.94 30.00 17.97
C PRO A 165 48.40 30.22 18.40
N LEU A 166 49.22 30.90 17.61
CA LEU A 166 50.62 31.20 17.95
C LEU A 166 50.76 32.43 18.86
N SER A 167 49.83 33.37 18.80
CA SER A 167 49.79 34.55 19.69
C SER A 167 49.44 34.22 21.14
N CYS A 168 48.97 33.00 21.40
CA CYS A 168 48.65 32.51 22.74
C CYS A 168 49.78 31.71 23.39
N ILE A 169 50.95 31.62 22.75
CA ILE A 169 52.13 30.94 23.28
C ILE A 169 53.18 32.01 23.64
N ASP A 170 53.28 32.35 24.92
CA ASP A 170 54.16 33.42 25.41
C ASP A 170 55.64 33.00 25.44
N GLU A 171 55.94 31.71 25.68
CA GLU A 171 57.31 31.21 25.79
C GLU A 171 57.44 29.75 25.33
N ILE A 172 58.28 29.50 24.32
CA ILE A 172 58.66 28.14 23.90
C ILE A 172 60.00 27.81 24.55
N VAL A 173 59.97 27.15 25.71
CA VAL A 173 61.18 26.63 26.35
C VAL A 173 61.54 25.29 25.72
N ILE A 174 62.56 25.29 24.87
CA ILE A 174 63.10 24.07 24.26
C ILE A 174 63.91 23.32 25.32
N LEU A 175 63.27 22.36 25.97
CA LEU A 175 63.95 21.46 26.91
C LEU A 175 64.64 20.34 26.12
N GLY A 176 65.88 20.60 25.71
CA GLY A 176 66.77 19.62 25.10
C GLY A 176 68.17 19.78 25.65
N SER A 177 68.80 18.68 26.04
CA SER A 177 70.14 18.62 26.65
C SER A 177 71.27 19.11 25.75
N ASP A 178 71.01 19.42 24.48
CA ASP A 178 72.02 19.72 23.48
C ASP A 178 71.54 20.86 22.55
N ALA A 179 71.57 22.09 23.07
CA ALA A 179 71.12 23.31 22.39
C ALA A 179 71.80 23.62 21.02
N SER A 180 72.89 22.93 20.70
CA SER A 180 73.67 23.11 19.47
C SER A 180 73.16 22.29 18.28
N ARG A 181 72.49 21.15 18.49
CA ARG A 181 71.97 20.32 17.38
C ARG A 181 70.62 20.79 16.88
N THR A 182 69.73 21.23 17.78
CA THR A 182 68.39 21.72 17.44
C THR A 182 68.41 23.06 16.71
N THR A 183 69.29 23.98 17.09
CA THR A 183 69.50 25.25 16.35
C THR A 183 70.03 25.02 14.94
N THR A 184 70.88 24.00 14.75
CA THR A 184 71.40 23.60 13.44
C THR A 184 70.31 22.92 12.59
N GLU A 185 69.45 22.10 13.19
CA GLU A 185 68.32 21.46 12.49
C GLU A 185 67.23 22.46 12.10
N VAL A 186 66.87 23.39 12.98
CA VAL A 186 65.92 24.47 12.65
C VAL A 186 66.49 25.36 11.54
N SER A 187 67.79 25.67 11.60
CA SER A 187 68.47 26.43 10.54
C SER A 187 68.52 25.67 9.21
N ARG A 188 68.66 24.34 9.25
CA ARG A 188 68.61 23.47 8.05
C ARG A 188 67.20 23.39 7.47
N LEU A 189 66.16 23.25 8.32
CA LEU A 189 64.76 23.26 7.89
C LEU A 189 64.36 24.62 7.29
N LEU A 190 64.81 25.73 7.87
CA LEU A 190 64.62 27.07 7.31
C LEU A 190 65.35 27.26 5.98
N ALA A 191 66.50 26.62 5.78
CA ALA A 191 67.20 26.65 4.49
C ALA A 191 66.51 25.77 3.42
N GLU A 192 65.82 24.72 3.82
CA GLU A 192 65.14 23.77 2.91
C GLU A 192 63.69 24.20 2.59
N LEU A 193 63.04 24.93 3.48
CA LEU A 193 61.70 25.48 3.32
C LEU A 193 61.47 26.26 2.01
N PRO A 194 62.38 27.15 1.55
CA PRO A 194 62.22 27.84 0.28
C PRO A 194 62.13 26.88 -0.92
N THR A 195 62.85 25.76 -0.88
CA THR A 195 62.87 24.79 -1.99
C THR A 195 61.64 23.90 -2.02
N THR A 196 61.08 23.54 -0.86
CA THR A 196 59.86 22.73 -0.78
C THR A 196 58.62 23.54 -1.13
N VAL A 197 58.54 24.81 -0.71
CA VAL A 197 57.47 25.71 -1.12
C VAL A 197 57.53 25.96 -2.63
N HIS A 198 58.72 26.11 -3.21
CA HIS A 198 58.88 26.23 -4.65
C HIS A 198 58.38 24.98 -5.40
N ALA A 199 58.71 23.77 -4.92
CA ALA A 199 58.27 22.52 -5.54
C ALA A 199 56.75 22.30 -5.48
N LEU A 200 56.08 22.74 -4.40
CA LEU A 200 54.65 22.55 -4.20
C LEU A 200 53.78 23.65 -4.82
N THR A 201 54.29 24.87 -4.93
CA THR A 201 53.51 26.04 -5.38
C THR A 201 54.00 26.66 -6.68
N GLY A 202 55.20 26.28 -7.16
CA GLY A 202 55.84 26.82 -8.36
C GLY A 202 56.35 28.26 -8.22
N ILE A 203 56.36 28.83 -7.01
CA ILE A 203 56.72 30.24 -6.76
C ILE A 203 58.15 30.32 -6.21
N ASP A 204 59.02 31.05 -6.90
CA ASP A 204 60.40 31.35 -6.47
C ASP A 204 60.44 32.50 -5.46
N LEU A 205 60.55 32.19 -4.17
CA LEU A 205 60.61 33.20 -3.10
C LEU A 205 61.91 34.03 -3.14
N SER A 206 63.00 33.50 -3.70
CA SER A 206 64.30 34.19 -3.84
C SER A 206 64.27 35.38 -4.81
N LYS A 207 63.25 35.45 -5.68
CA LYS A 207 63.07 36.51 -6.68
C LYS A 207 62.07 37.58 -6.23
N LEU A 208 61.53 37.48 -5.01
CA LEU A 208 60.61 38.49 -4.48
C LEU A 208 61.39 39.78 -4.13
N PRO A 209 60.99 40.95 -4.67
CA PRO A 209 61.71 42.22 -4.50
C PRO A 209 61.74 42.73 -3.04
N LEU A 210 60.88 42.19 -2.17
CA LEU A 210 60.83 42.55 -0.74
C LEU A 210 62.06 42.06 0.04
N LEU A 211 62.58 40.86 -0.25
CA LEU A 211 63.75 40.33 0.44
C LEU A 211 65.05 41.05 0.04
N GLN A 212 65.14 41.57 -1.18
CA GLN A 212 66.27 42.41 -1.59
C GLN A 212 66.29 43.78 -0.90
N ARG A 213 65.12 44.34 -0.56
CA ARG A 213 65.04 45.60 0.21
C ARG A 213 65.47 45.39 1.67
N CYS A 214 65.06 44.30 2.32
CA CYS A 214 65.52 43.98 3.68
C CYS A 214 67.03 43.71 3.74
N ARG A 215 67.61 43.07 2.71
CA ARG A 215 69.06 42.83 2.63
C ARG A 215 69.89 44.11 2.43
N ARG A 216 69.31 45.16 1.83
CA ARG A 216 69.95 46.48 1.68
C ARG A 216 69.77 47.38 2.91
N ALA A 217 68.77 47.13 3.75
CA ALA A 217 68.55 47.90 4.98
C ALA A 217 69.41 47.41 6.17
N CYS A 218 70.13 46.29 6.01
CA CYS A 218 70.98 45.68 7.02
C CYS A 218 72.48 45.72 6.68
N VAL A 219 72.87 46.55 5.71
CA VAL A 219 74.28 46.90 5.41
C VAL A 219 74.46 48.40 5.64
#